data_AF-A0A7Y5MRA9-F1
#
_entry.id   AF-A0A7Y5MRA9-F1
#
_cell.length_a   1.000
_cell.length_b   1.000
_cell.length_c   1.000
_cell.angle_alpha   90.00
_cell.angle_beta   90.00
_cell.angle_gamma   90.00
#
_symmetry.space_group_name_H-M   'P 1'
#
loop_
_entity.id
_entity.type
_entity.pdbx_description
1 polymer ?
#
loop_
_entity_poly.entity_id
_entity_poly.type
_entity_poly.pdbx_seq_one_letter_code
_entity_poly.pdbx_strand_id
1 'polypeptide(L)' 'NNLELADVAHNFREFFKLSVDCRFGGQCLHRNEPGCAVKAAIESGEVSEIRYENYLSILEDLEAQNYWERHKNR' A
#
# COMPACT_ATOMS: atom_id res chain seq x y z
N ASN A 1 3.52 -1.89 -18.36
CA ASN A 1 2.93 -1.01 -17.32
C ASN A 1 3.69 -1.26 -16.03
N ASN A 2 4.51 -0.32 -15.56
CA ASN A 2 5.11 -0.42 -14.22
C ASN A 2 4.07 0.06 -13.20
N LEU A 3 3.18 -0.83 -12.77
CA LEU A 3 2.35 -0.54 -11.59
C LEU A 3 3.26 -0.69 -10.37
N GLU A 4 3.75 0.43 -9.86
CA GLU A 4 4.53 0.47 -8.63
C GLU A 4 3.60 0.33 -7.42
N LEU A 5 4.10 -0.28 -6.34
CA LEU A 5 3.32 -0.52 -5.10
C LEU A 5 2.72 0.78 -4.53
N ALA A 6 3.42 1.90 -4.71
CA ALA A 6 2.94 3.23 -4.32
C ALA A 6 1.73 3.69 -5.16
N ASP A 7 1.64 3.29 -6.42
CA ASP A 7 0.53 3.65 -7.31
C ASP A 7 -0.77 2.99 -6.86
N VAL A 8 -0.68 1.74 -6.38
CA VAL A 8 -1.81 1.00 -5.80
C VAL A 8 -2.34 1.72 -4.58
N ALA A 9 -1.46 2.16 -3.67
CA ALA A 9 -1.85 2.96 -2.51
C ALA A 9 -2.59 4.25 -2.92
N HIS A 10 -2.13 4.92 -3.98
CA HIS A 10 -2.79 6.10 -4.52
C HIS A 10 -4.16 5.83 -5.18
N ASN A 11 -4.39 4.61 -5.71
CA ASN A 11 -5.69 4.23 -6.26
C ASN A 11 -6.77 4.08 -5.16
N PHE A 12 -6.37 3.81 -3.91
CA PHE A 12 -7.30 3.78 -2.77
C PHE A 12 -7.50 5.19 -2.21
N ARG A 13 -8.66 5.81 -2.48
CA ARG A 13 -9.01 7.16 -2.00
C ARG A 13 -8.85 7.38 -0.49
N GLU A 14 -9.07 6.36 0.33
CA GLU A 14 -8.92 6.47 1.79
C GLU A 14 -7.45 6.55 2.17
N PHE A 15 -6.61 5.68 1.60
CA PHE A 15 -5.18 5.67 1.86
C PHE A 15 -4.51 6.90 1.27
N PHE A 16 -4.94 7.36 0.08
CA PHE A 16 -4.50 8.62 -0.50
C PHE A 16 -4.81 9.83 0.40
N LYS A 17 -5.99 9.85 1.02
CA LYS A 17 -6.36 10.93 1.96
C LYS A 17 -5.55 10.88 3.25
N LEU A 18 -5.19 9.69 3.71
CA LEU A 18 -4.39 9.49 4.93
C LEU A 18 -2.89 9.63 4.66
N SER A 19 -2.43 9.37 3.44
CA SER A 19 -1.01 9.43 3.08
C SER A 19 -0.43 10.84 3.16
N VAL A 20 -1.27 11.87 3.05
CA VAL A 20 -0.88 13.28 3.29
C VAL A 20 -0.48 13.53 4.75
N ASP A 21 -0.99 12.71 5.67
CA ASP A 21 -0.74 12.79 7.12
C ASP A 21 0.35 11.78 7.55
N CYS A 22 0.79 10.91 6.64
CA CYS A 22 1.93 10.04 6.89
C CYS A 22 3.20 10.88 7.05
N ARG A 23 4.05 10.49 8.00
CA ARG A 23 5.38 11.10 8.20
C ARG A 23 6.26 11.06 6.94
N PHE A 24 6.10 10.03 6.13
CA PHE A 24 6.83 9.84 4.87
C PHE A 24 6.08 10.41 3.65
N GLY A 25 4.83 10.88 3.79
CA GLY A 25 4.03 11.39 2.69
C GLY A 25 3.67 10.32 1.65
N GLY A 26 3.67 10.70 0.36
CA GLY A 26 3.28 9.85 -0.79
C GLY A 26 4.23 8.69 -1.13
N GLN A 27 5.33 8.53 -0.39
CA GLN A 27 6.22 7.36 -0.51
C GLN A 27 6.01 6.33 0.61
N CYS A 28 5.00 6.54 1.46
CA CYS A 28 4.61 5.57 2.49
C CYS A 28 3.94 4.36 1.84
N LEU A 29 4.46 3.16 2.13
CA LEU A 29 3.91 1.88 1.69
C LEU A 29 2.91 1.30 2.69
N HIS A 30 2.60 2.04 3.76
CA HIS A 30 1.59 1.72 4.78
C HIS A 30 1.76 0.38 5.50
N ARG A 31 2.93 -0.26 5.38
CA ARG A 31 3.22 -1.62 5.87
C ARG A 31 3.75 -1.68 7.30
N ASN A 32 4.87 -1.01 7.58
CA ASN A 32 5.49 -1.00 8.92
C ASN A 32 6.27 0.27 9.22
N GLU A 33 5.91 1.38 8.59
CA GLU A 33 6.61 2.64 8.75
C GLU A 33 6.15 3.38 10.02
N PRO A 34 7.09 3.94 10.81
CA PRO A 34 6.74 4.72 11.99
C PRO A 34 6.06 6.04 11.60
N GLY A 35 4.89 6.30 12.18
CA GLY A 35 4.10 7.50 11.85
C GLY A 35 3.31 7.37 10.55
N CYS A 36 2.90 6.16 10.19
CA CYS A 36 1.93 5.93 9.11
C CYS A 36 0.51 6.24 9.60
N ALA A 37 -0.12 7.27 9.03
CA ALA A 37 -1.49 7.65 9.38
C ALA A 37 -2.52 6.59 8.97
N VAL A 38 -2.28 5.84 7.89
CA VAL A 38 -3.15 4.71 7.50
C VAL A 38 -3.18 3.64 8.58
N LYS A 39 -2.02 3.31 9.17
CA LYS A 39 -1.95 2.32 10.26
C LYS A 39 -2.69 2.81 11.51
N ALA A 40 -2.48 4.08 11.87
CA ALA A 40 -3.18 4.70 12.98
C ALA A 40 -4.70 4.72 12.77
N ALA A 41 -5.16 4.97 11.54
CA ALA A 41 -6.58 4.94 11.17
C ALA A 41 -7.15 3.51 11.23
N ILE A 42 -6.38 2.48 10.89
CA ILE A 42 -6.78 1.08 11.06
C ILE A 42 -6.89 0.74 12.55
N GLU A 43 -5.88 1.08 13.35
CA GLU A 43 -5.89 0.87 14.81
C GLU A 43 -7.02 1.63 15.53
N SER A 44 -7.39 2.80 15.01
CA SER A 44 -8.50 3.61 15.52
C SER A 44 -9.88 3.18 14.98
N GLY A 45 -9.93 2.25 14.03
CA GLY A 45 -11.17 1.78 13.39
C GLY A 45 -11.78 2.75 12.36
N GLU A 46 -11.06 3.80 11.94
CA GLU A 46 -11.44 4.67 10.81
C GLU A 46 -11.35 3.93 9.47
N VAL A 47 -10.39 3.03 9.35
CA VAL A 47 -10.22 2.14 8.20
C VAL A 47 -10.53 0.71 8.61
N SER A 48 -11.30 0.01 7.78
CA SER A 48 -11.58 -1.40 8.01
C SER A 48 -10.31 -2.26 7.86
N GLU A 49 -10.01 -3.10 8.85
CA GLU A 49 -8.92 -4.08 8.77
C GLU A 49 -9.05 -4.97 7.52
N ILE A 50 -10.27 -5.40 7.17
CA ILE A 50 -10.53 -6.20 5.97
C ILE A 50 -10.07 -5.48 4.70
N ARG A 51 -10.26 -4.16 4.63
CA ARG A 51 -9.75 -3.36 3.49
C ARG A 51 -8.24 -3.36 3.44
N TYR A 52 -7.59 -3.23 4.59
CA TYR A 52 -6.14 -3.24 4.69
C TYR A 52 -5.54 -4.60 4.34
N GLU A 53 -6.17 -5.70 4.77
CA GLU A 53 -5.78 -7.06 4.38
C GLU A 53 -5.90 -7.28 2.87
N ASN A 54 -7.00 -6.82 2.26
CA ASN A 54 -7.15 -6.87 0.81
C ASN A 54 -6.07 -6.07 0.08
N TYR A 55 -5.70 -4.90 0.61
CA TYR A 55 -4.62 -4.08 0.07
C TYR A 55 -3.26 -4.78 0.15
N LEU A 56 -2.94 -5.41 1.29
CA LEU A 56 -1.71 -6.20 1.44
C LEU A 56 -1.69 -7.37 0.47
N SER A 57 -2.81 -8.08 0.30
CA SER A 57 -2.89 -9.19 -0.66
C SER A 57 -2.65 -8.72 -2.10
N ILE A 58 -3.18 -7.56 -2.50
CA ILE A 58 -2.93 -6.98 -3.83
C ILE A 58 -1.45 -6.56 -3.98
N LEU A 59 -0.86 -5.93 -2.96
CA LEU A 59 0.56 -5.58 -2.96
C LEU A 59 1.45 -6.81 -3.16
N GLU A 60 1.16 -7.88 -2.44
CA GLU A 60 1.92 -9.13 -2.50
C GLU A 60 1.78 -9.80 -3.88
N ASP A 61 0.57 -9.80 -4.45
CA ASP A 61 0.32 -10.32 -5.80
C ASP A 61 1.06 -9.52 -6.87
N LEU A 62 1.09 -8.18 -6.75
CA LEU A 62 1.85 -7.31 -7.65
C LEU A 62 3.36 -7.48 -7.51
N GLU A 63 3.86 -7.68 -6.29
CA GLU A 63 5.28 -7.99 -6.06
C GLU A 63 5.64 -9.35 -6.67
N ALA A 64 4.76 -10.35 -6.54
CA ALA A 64 4.90 -11.65 -7.19
C ALA A 64 4.84 -11.56 -8.72
N GLN A 65 3.88 -10.82 -9.29
CA GLN A 65 3.79 -10.59 -10.74
C GLN A 65 5.07 -9.92 -11.29
N ASN A 66 5.54 -8.86 -10.62
CA ASN A 66 6.81 -8.21 -10.95
C ASN A 66 8.00 -9.18 -10.84
N TYR A 67 7.96 -10.13 -9.92
CA TYR A 67 8.98 -11.17 -9.81
C TYR A 67 8.96 -12.12 -11.01
N TRP A 68 7.79 -12.65 -11.42
CA TRP A 68 7.68 -13.52 -12.58
C TRP A 68 8.04 -12.82 -13.90
N GLU A 69 7.68 -11.54 -14.07
CA GLU A 69 8.03 -10.75 -15.25
C GLU A 69 9.54 -10.52 -15.37
N ARG A 70 10.23 -10.23 -14.26
CA ARG A 70 11.69 -10.04 -14.26
C ARG A 70 12.47 -11.33 -14.54
N HIS A 71 11.88 -12.49 -14.21
CA HIS A 71 12.53 -13.79 -14.40
C HIS A 71 12.13 -14.51 -15.71
N LYS A 72 11.14 -14.03 -16.47
CA LYS A 72 10.72 -14.61 -17.75
C LYS A 72 11.71 -14.37 -18.92
N ASN A 73 12.72 -13.54 -18.69
CA ASN A 73 13.72 -13.13 -19.69
C ASN A 73 15.12 -13.71 -19.42
N ARG A 74 15.20 -14.82 -18.68
CA ARG A 74 16.40 -15.65 -18.57
C ARG A 74 16.21 -16.99 -19.26
#